data_AF-A0A6P5U149-F1
#
_entry.id   AF-A0A6P5U149-F1
#
_cell.length_a   1.000
_cell.length_b   1.000
_cell.length_c   1.000
_cell.angle_alpha   90.00
_cell.angle_beta   90.00
_cell.angle_gamma   90.00
#
_symmetry.space_group_name_H-M   'P 1'
#
loop_
_entity.id
_entity.type
_entity.pdbx_description
1 polymer ?
#
loop_
_entity_poly.entity_id
_entity_poly.type
_entity_poly.pdbx_seq_one_letter_code
_entity_poly.pdbx_strand_id
1 'polypeptide(L)'
;MDHANETDVKFNNKRTRGVTKKPQIAKNRSRGIKEIVQYNKKGQPHGKEHTDLESTLVMLARTTVPITYNDWREVPEDFKHKMWDYVEKSFVVDHRSRKNIISSIGIKFRSFKHALTKYHIIPFMNDPEHLKNPPDLYNFIQKEHWDKFVASRVSDEFQALRKLQQERRDKHIYNHRLGRQGYVGLELKIKDELGSSDDDELDRSELWKRARQMTNGLFDPATQAIVDKIDELTKQSKLGLLDKIVGDQDILTQSLGTPEHCGRVRGVGKFVTPTIPHSSSPS
;
A
#
# COMPACT_ATOMS: atom_id res chain seq x y z
N MET A 1 2.04 -47.15 -29.03
CA MET A 1 0.80 -46.74 -28.34
C MET A 1 1.24 -46.27 -26.98
N ASP A 2 1.66 -45.01 -26.89
CA ASP A 2 2.20 -44.44 -25.65
C ASP A 2 1.24 -43.37 -25.16
N HIS A 3 0.40 -43.75 -24.21
CA HIS A 3 -0.44 -42.84 -23.46
C HIS A 3 0.43 -42.10 -22.43
N ALA A 4 0.88 -40.89 -22.79
CA ALA A 4 1.50 -39.97 -21.85
C ALA A 4 0.42 -39.28 -21.03
N ASN A 5 0.47 -39.52 -19.71
CA ASN A 5 -0.42 -39.01 -18.68
C ASN A 5 -0.55 -37.47 -18.71
N GLU A 6 -1.79 -37.02 -18.89
CA GLU A 6 -2.25 -35.67 -18.60
C GLU A 6 -2.17 -35.42 -17.08
N THR A 7 -1.19 -34.64 -16.63
CA THR A 7 -1.16 -34.17 -15.24
C THR A 7 -2.16 -33.04 -15.07
N ASP A 8 -3.38 -33.43 -14.72
CA ASP A 8 -4.49 -32.58 -14.32
C ASP A 8 -4.10 -31.75 -13.08
N VAL A 9 -3.80 -30.46 -13.28
CA VAL A 9 -3.49 -29.53 -12.19
C VAL A 9 -4.80 -29.22 -11.46
N LYS A 10 -5.13 -30.04 -10.46
CA LYS A 10 -6.27 -29.81 -9.56
C LYS A 10 -6.07 -28.52 -8.77
N PHE A 11 -6.72 -27.45 -9.20
CA PHE A 11 -6.86 -26.23 -8.41
C PHE A 11 -7.68 -26.56 -7.16
N ASN A 12 -7.00 -26.57 -6.03
CA ASN A 12 -7.58 -26.83 -4.72
C ASN A 12 -8.65 -25.77 -4.43
N ASN A 13 -9.92 -26.19 -4.39
CA ASN A 13 -11.12 -25.36 -4.24
C ASN A 13 -11.29 -24.82 -2.81
N LYS A 14 -10.22 -24.25 -2.22
CA LYS A 14 -10.28 -23.60 -0.92
C LYS A 14 -11.09 -22.32 -1.08
N ARG A 15 -12.07 -22.08 -0.20
CA ARG A 15 -12.81 -20.80 -0.13
C ARG A 15 -11.83 -19.64 0.00
N THR A 16 -11.51 -19.00 -1.11
CA THR A 16 -10.71 -17.78 -1.13
C THR A 16 -11.59 -16.60 -0.72
N ARG A 17 -11.00 -15.62 -0.02
CA ARG A 17 -11.73 -14.42 0.38
C ARG A 17 -12.22 -13.65 -0.86
N GLY A 18 -13.52 -13.40 -0.94
CA GLY A 18 -14.14 -12.68 -2.05
C GLY A 18 -13.80 -11.18 -2.10
N VAL A 19 -14.24 -10.51 -3.17
CA VAL A 19 -14.10 -9.04 -3.32
C VAL A 19 -14.82 -8.31 -2.20
N THR A 20 -14.17 -7.31 -1.60
CA THR A 20 -14.83 -6.44 -0.61
C THR A 20 -15.92 -5.60 -1.28
N LYS A 21 -17.15 -5.70 -0.78
CA LYS A 21 -18.31 -4.93 -1.27
C LYS A 21 -18.73 -3.78 -0.36
N LYS A 22 -18.23 -3.74 0.88
CA LYS A 22 -18.59 -2.75 1.93
C LYS A 22 -20.09 -2.38 1.97
N PRO A 23 -21.00 -3.38 2.06
CA PRO A 23 -22.45 -3.13 2.01
C PRO A 23 -22.94 -2.25 3.18
N GLN A 24 -22.33 -2.37 4.35
CA GLN A 24 -22.69 -1.54 5.50
C GLN A 24 -22.38 -0.05 5.26
N ILE A 25 -21.26 0.27 4.61
CA ILE A 25 -20.91 1.65 4.24
C ILE A 25 -21.92 2.20 3.24
N ALA A 26 -22.32 1.39 2.25
CA ALA A 26 -23.34 1.78 1.28
C ALA A 26 -24.71 2.03 1.95
N LYS A 27 -25.10 1.19 2.92
CA LYS A 27 -26.33 1.32 3.71
C LYS A 27 -26.31 2.53 4.65
N ASN A 28 -25.18 2.81 5.29
CA ASN A 28 -25.00 3.99 6.13
C ASN A 28 -25.13 5.26 5.29
N ARG A 29 -24.45 5.30 4.14
CA ARG A 29 -24.53 6.40 3.19
C ARG A 29 -25.95 6.67 2.69
N SER A 30 -26.73 5.64 2.37
CA SER A 30 -28.13 5.84 1.94
C SER A 30 -29.03 6.40 3.05
N ARG A 31 -28.60 6.30 4.31
CA ARG A 31 -29.27 6.89 5.48
C ARG A 31 -28.66 8.24 5.89
N GLY A 32 -27.69 8.76 5.14
CA GLY A 32 -26.95 9.98 5.49
C GLY A 32 -25.96 9.83 6.65
N ILE A 33 -25.69 8.61 7.11
CA ILE A 33 -24.76 8.34 8.22
C ILE A 33 -23.33 8.26 7.66
N LYS A 34 -22.43 9.09 8.20
CA LYS A 34 -21.01 9.13 7.84
C LYS A 34 -20.14 8.55 8.96
N GLU A 35 -19.13 7.76 8.60
CA GLU A 35 -18.11 7.30 9.56
C GLU A 35 -17.03 8.38 9.76
N ILE A 36 -16.67 8.67 11.00
CA ILE A 36 -15.70 9.71 11.34
C ILE A 36 -14.29 9.11 11.31
N VAL A 37 -13.45 9.55 10.38
CA VAL A 37 -12.06 9.09 10.30
C VAL A 37 -11.22 9.87 11.31
N GLN A 38 -10.58 9.14 12.22
CA GLN A 38 -9.67 9.71 13.21
C GLN A 38 -8.27 9.91 12.62
N TYR A 39 -7.58 10.96 13.06
CA TYR A 39 -6.23 11.32 12.64
C TYR A 39 -5.33 11.50 13.85
N ASN A 40 -4.08 11.05 13.75
CA ASN A 40 -3.07 11.32 14.75
C ASN A 40 -2.52 12.75 14.61
N LYS A 41 -1.65 13.18 15.54
CA LYS A 41 -1.02 14.52 15.50
C LYS A 41 -0.18 14.78 14.24
N LYS A 42 0.25 13.73 13.54
CA LYS A 42 0.98 13.79 12.27
C LYS A 42 0.04 13.89 11.05
N GLY A 43 -1.27 14.03 11.27
CA GLY A 43 -2.28 14.08 10.20
C GLY A 43 -2.50 12.74 9.49
N GLN A 44 -2.09 11.62 10.10
CA GLN A 44 -2.24 10.30 9.50
C GLN A 44 -3.53 9.64 10.01
N PRO A 45 -4.39 9.12 9.11
CA PRO A 45 -5.62 8.46 9.51
C PRO A 45 -5.33 7.11 10.18
N HIS A 46 -6.08 6.79 11.23
CA HIS A 46 -5.94 5.53 11.97
C HIS A 46 -7.28 4.99 12.49
N GLY A 47 -7.22 3.86 13.20
CA GLY A 47 -8.41 3.22 13.76
C GLY A 47 -9.20 2.37 12.76
N LYS A 48 -10.38 1.94 13.21
CA LYS A 48 -11.27 1.05 12.46
C LYS A 48 -11.87 1.76 11.24
N GLU A 49 -12.24 3.02 11.38
CA GLU A 49 -12.89 3.85 10.37
C GLU A 49 -11.92 4.14 9.22
N HIS A 50 -10.64 4.41 9.50
CA HIS A 50 -9.60 4.46 8.48
C HIS A 50 -9.47 3.12 7.73
N THR A 51 -9.55 2.02 8.47
CA THR A 51 -9.58 0.69 7.88
C THR A 51 -10.78 0.56 6.91
N ASP A 52 -11.97 0.95 7.33
CA ASP A 52 -13.17 0.91 6.49
C ASP A 52 -13.08 1.83 5.27
N LEU A 53 -12.52 3.02 5.43
CA LEU A 53 -12.15 3.93 4.34
C LEU A 53 -11.22 3.22 3.35
N GLU A 54 -10.06 2.70 3.79
CA GLU A 54 -9.06 2.08 2.92
C GLU A 54 -9.61 0.90 2.10
N SER A 55 -10.54 0.13 2.67
CA SER A 55 -11.25 -0.94 1.95
C SER A 55 -12.31 -0.40 0.98
N THR A 56 -12.98 0.71 1.32
CA THR A 56 -13.91 1.39 0.41
C THR A 56 -13.17 1.98 -0.79
N LEU A 57 -12.00 2.58 -0.57
CA LEU A 57 -11.12 3.06 -1.65
C LEU A 57 -10.71 1.92 -2.60
N VAL A 58 -10.44 0.71 -2.07
CA VAL A 58 -10.14 -0.48 -2.90
C VAL A 58 -11.36 -0.88 -3.73
N MET A 59 -12.55 -0.86 -3.13
CA MET A 59 -13.79 -1.16 -3.84
C MET A 59 -14.00 -0.15 -4.99
N LEU A 60 -13.90 1.15 -4.70
CA LEU A 60 -14.06 2.21 -5.70
C LEU A 60 -13.06 2.08 -6.86
N ALA A 61 -11.79 1.85 -6.54
CA ALA A 61 -10.75 1.66 -7.55
C ALA A 61 -11.06 0.49 -8.51
N ARG A 62 -11.74 -0.56 -8.04
CA ARG A 62 -12.07 -1.74 -8.85
C ARG A 62 -13.33 -1.57 -9.68
N THR A 63 -14.34 -0.91 -9.12
CA THR A 63 -15.70 -0.89 -9.70
C THR A 63 -16.02 0.39 -10.47
N THR A 64 -15.26 1.46 -10.26
CA THR A 64 -15.60 2.78 -10.85
C THR A 64 -14.76 3.08 -12.08
N VAL A 65 -13.51 2.64 -12.15
CA VAL A 65 -12.57 2.97 -13.23
C VAL A 65 -12.38 1.78 -14.17
N PRO A 66 -12.65 1.93 -15.48
CA PRO A 66 -12.36 0.90 -16.46
C PRO A 66 -10.89 0.47 -16.46
N ILE A 67 -10.63 -0.84 -16.52
CA ILE A 67 -9.25 -1.38 -16.54
C ILE A 67 -8.48 -1.05 -17.82
N THR A 68 -9.16 -0.52 -18.83
CA THR A 68 -8.59 -0.11 -20.13
C THR A 68 -7.60 1.06 -20.02
N TYR A 69 -7.76 1.95 -19.03
CA TYR A 69 -6.82 3.06 -18.81
C TYR A 69 -5.47 2.55 -18.30
N ASN A 70 -4.38 2.89 -18.99
CA ASN A 70 -3.04 2.36 -18.67
C ASN A 70 -2.39 3.10 -17.52
N ASP A 71 -2.47 4.43 -17.53
CA ASP A 71 -2.01 5.29 -16.42
C ASP A 71 -3.19 5.92 -15.69
N TRP A 72 -3.04 6.12 -14.38
CA TRP A 72 -3.99 6.88 -13.56
C TRP A 72 -4.16 8.33 -14.02
N ARG A 73 -3.11 8.90 -14.62
CA ARG A 73 -3.12 10.26 -15.18
C ARG A 73 -4.07 10.41 -16.35
N GLU A 74 -4.31 9.33 -17.10
CA GLU A 74 -5.22 9.29 -18.25
C GLU A 74 -6.68 9.13 -17.83
N VAL A 75 -6.95 8.77 -16.58
CA VAL A 75 -8.31 8.60 -16.08
C VAL A 75 -9.00 9.96 -16.03
N PRO A 76 -10.15 10.12 -16.71
CA PRO A 76 -10.90 11.37 -16.72
C PRO A 76 -11.28 11.86 -15.33
N GLU A 77 -11.35 13.18 -15.17
CA GLU A 77 -11.57 13.79 -13.86
C GLU A 77 -12.97 13.46 -13.30
N ASP A 78 -13.96 13.21 -14.15
CA ASP A 78 -15.31 12.81 -13.73
C ASP A 78 -15.32 11.52 -12.90
N PHE A 79 -14.45 10.55 -13.23
CA PHE A 79 -14.30 9.34 -12.41
C PHE A 79 -13.75 9.70 -11.03
N LYS A 80 -12.73 10.58 -10.96
CA LYS A 80 -12.11 11.01 -9.71
C LYS A 80 -13.10 11.81 -8.87
N HIS A 81 -13.90 12.67 -9.48
CA HIS A 81 -15.00 13.41 -8.85
C HIS A 81 -16.06 12.46 -8.28
N LYS A 82 -16.51 11.47 -9.07
CA LYS A 82 -17.48 10.47 -8.61
C LYS A 82 -16.97 9.66 -7.41
N MET A 83 -15.68 9.30 -7.42
CA MET A 83 -15.07 8.58 -6.29
C MET A 83 -14.91 9.48 -5.06
N TRP A 84 -14.58 10.76 -5.25
CA TRP A 84 -14.54 11.74 -4.17
C TRP A 84 -15.92 11.93 -3.53
N ASP A 85 -16.95 12.16 -4.34
CA ASP A 85 -18.33 12.32 -3.88
C ASP A 85 -18.81 11.11 -3.08
N TYR A 86 -18.45 9.89 -3.53
CA TYR A 86 -18.72 8.68 -2.76
C TYR A 86 -18.09 8.76 -1.37
N VAL A 87 -16.80 9.08 -1.29
CA VAL A 87 -16.05 9.14 -0.02
C VAL A 87 -16.64 10.22 0.90
N GLU A 88 -16.89 11.42 0.39
CA GLU A 88 -17.43 12.54 1.14
C GLU A 88 -18.84 12.27 1.69
N LYS A 89 -19.64 11.49 0.97
CA LYS A 89 -20.97 11.05 1.43
C LYS A 89 -20.91 9.90 2.43
N SER A 90 -19.84 9.12 2.46
CA SER A 90 -19.69 7.95 3.33
C SER A 90 -18.86 8.22 4.60
N PHE A 91 -17.96 9.20 4.57
CA PHE A 91 -16.99 9.44 5.63
C PHE A 91 -16.89 10.93 5.93
N VAL A 92 -16.61 11.26 7.19
CA VAL A 92 -16.09 12.57 7.59
C VAL A 92 -14.56 12.47 7.49
N VAL A 93 -14.00 13.15 6.50
CA VAL A 93 -12.55 13.22 6.22
C VAL A 93 -12.12 14.68 6.10
N ASP A 94 -10.87 14.99 6.41
CA ASP A 94 -10.32 16.33 6.15
C ASP A 94 -10.37 16.60 4.64
N HIS A 95 -11.01 17.69 4.22
CA HIS A 95 -11.09 18.06 2.81
C HIS A 95 -9.70 18.26 2.17
N ARG A 96 -8.70 18.69 2.94
CA ARG A 96 -7.29 18.81 2.49
C ARG A 96 -6.70 17.46 2.08
N SER A 97 -7.26 16.35 2.59
CA SER A 97 -6.84 14.99 2.24
C SER A 97 -7.34 14.51 0.87
N ARG A 98 -8.19 15.27 0.16
CA ARG A 98 -8.76 14.87 -1.14
C ARG A 98 -7.71 14.38 -2.13
N LYS A 99 -6.63 15.16 -2.32
CA LYS A 99 -5.52 14.79 -3.22
C LYS A 99 -4.89 13.46 -2.84
N ASN A 100 -4.69 13.25 -1.53
CA ASN A 100 -4.11 12.04 -0.96
C ASN A 100 -5.01 10.83 -1.13
N ILE A 101 -6.33 10.99 -0.91
CA ILE A 101 -7.33 9.93 -1.08
C ILE A 101 -7.43 9.52 -2.55
N ILE A 102 -7.55 10.47 -3.47
CA ILE A 102 -7.60 10.19 -4.92
C ILE A 102 -6.31 9.51 -5.40
N SER A 103 -5.15 9.95 -4.92
CA SER A 103 -3.87 9.28 -5.19
C SER A 103 -3.84 7.84 -4.64
N SER A 104 -4.36 7.62 -3.42
CA SER A 104 -4.48 6.29 -2.82
C SER A 104 -5.35 5.34 -3.66
N ILE A 105 -6.47 5.84 -4.19
CA ILE A 105 -7.32 5.09 -5.14
C ILE A 105 -6.53 4.73 -6.40
N GLY A 106 -5.77 5.65 -6.99
CA GLY A 106 -4.93 5.37 -8.16
C GLY A 106 -3.89 4.28 -7.93
N ILE A 107 -3.26 4.26 -6.75
CA ILE A 107 -2.36 3.17 -6.34
C ILE A 107 -3.12 1.84 -6.25
N LYS A 108 -4.32 1.84 -5.66
CA LYS A 108 -5.16 0.63 -5.54
C LYS A 108 -5.64 0.11 -6.89
N PHE A 109 -5.95 1.02 -7.82
CA PHE A 109 -6.30 0.69 -9.20
C PHE A 109 -5.12 0.00 -9.91
N ARG A 110 -3.91 0.57 -9.80
CA ARG A 110 -2.69 -0.06 -10.33
C ARG A 110 -2.44 -1.43 -9.73
N SER A 111 -2.58 -1.58 -8.41
CA SER A 111 -2.44 -2.87 -7.71
C SER A 111 -3.48 -3.89 -8.16
N PHE A 112 -4.71 -3.46 -8.43
CA PHE A 112 -5.76 -4.32 -8.98
C PHE A 112 -5.40 -4.82 -10.38
N LYS A 113 -4.99 -3.92 -11.28
CA LYS A 113 -4.51 -4.31 -12.63
C LYS A 113 -3.33 -5.27 -12.54
N HIS A 114 -2.39 -5.04 -11.62
CA HIS A 114 -1.28 -5.97 -11.38
C HIS A 114 -1.76 -7.36 -10.94
N ALA A 115 -2.73 -7.44 -10.02
CA ALA A 115 -3.29 -8.71 -9.58
C ALA A 115 -3.97 -9.48 -10.74
N LEU A 116 -4.77 -8.79 -11.57
CA LEU A 116 -5.36 -9.36 -12.77
C LEU A 116 -4.27 -9.93 -13.70
N THR A 117 -3.25 -9.12 -14.00
CA THR A 117 -2.16 -9.56 -14.86
C THR A 117 -1.41 -10.76 -14.27
N LYS A 118 -1.01 -10.70 -13.00
CA LYS A 118 -0.19 -11.73 -12.36
C LYS A 118 -0.91 -13.07 -12.23
N TYR A 119 -2.19 -13.06 -11.87
CA TYR A 119 -2.91 -14.28 -11.50
C TYR A 119 -3.85 -14.81 -12.59
N HIS A 120 -4.31 -13.95 -13.50
CA HIS A 120 -5.34 -14.31 -14.48
C HIS A 120 -4.90 -14.12 -15.94
N ILE A 121 -3.72 -13.56 -16.20
CA ILE A 121 -3.21 -13.38 -17.58
C ILE A 121 -1.90 -14.13 -17.76
N ILE A 122 -0.85 -13.78 -16.99
CA ILE A 122 0.50 -14.36 -17.14
C ILE A 122 0.50 -15.90 -17.10
N PRO A 123 -0.23 -16.59 -16.19
CA PRO A 123 -0.23 -18.05 -16.16
C PRO A 123 -0.89 -18.70 -17.38
N PHE A 124 -1.74 -17.96 -18.10
CA PHE A 124 -2.61 -18.47 -19.16
C PHE A 124 -2.34 -17.82 -20.52
N MET A 125 -1.17 -17.21 -20.72
CA MET A 125 -0.84 -16.51 -21.98
C MET A 125 -0.91 -17.41 -23.22
N ASN A 126 -0.70 -18.71 -23.03
CA ASN A 126 -0.75 -19.72 -24.09
C ASN A 126 -2.10 -20.48 -24.14
N ASP A 127 -3.09 -20.05 -23.35
CA ASP A 127 -4.42 -20.65 -23.27
C ASP A 127 -5.49 -19.58 -23.59
N PRO A 128 -5.83 -19.39 -24.87
CA PRO A 128 -6.80 -18.38 -25.29
C PRO A 128 -8.21 -18.61 -24.72
N GLU A 129 -8.61 -19.86 -24.48
CA GLU A 129 -9.94 -20.16 -23.95
C GLU A 129 -10.08 -19.68 -22.50
N HIS A 130 -9.02 -19.82 -21.68
CA HIS A 130 -9.01 -19.30 -20.32
C HIS A 130 -9.07 -17.76 -20.27
N LEU A 131 -8.53 -17.09 -21.28
CA LEU A 131 -8.49 -15.62 -21.37
C LEU A 131 -9.74 -15.01 -22.01
N LYS A 132 -10.66 -15.82 -22.52
CA LYS A 132 -11.85 -15.37 -23.26
C LYS A 132 -12.81 -14.51 -22.43
N ASN A 133 -12.86 -14.76 -21.13
CA ASN A 133 -13.78 -14.11 -20.20
C ASN A 133 -13.03 -13.56 -18.98
N PRO A 134 -13.51 -12.47 -18.36
CA PRO A 134 -12.96 -11.99 -17.11
C PRO A 134 -13.16 -13.05 -16.00
N PRO A 135 -12.28 -13.07 -14.97
CA PRO A 135 -12.45 -13.99 -13.85
C PRO A 135 -13.80 -13.80 -13.15
N ASP A 136 -14.47 -14.89 -12.77
CA ASP A 136 -15.79 -14.86 -12.11
C ASP A 136 -15.85 -13.94 -10.88
N LEU A 137 -14.75 -13.89 -10.13
CA LEU A 137 -14.58 -13.02 -8.97
C LEU A 137 -14.79 -11.53 -9.31
N TYR A 138 -14.52 -11.15 -10.56
CA TYR A 138 -14.59 -9.80 -11.09
C TYR A 138 -15.60 -9.70 -12.24
N ASN A 139 -16.75 -10.37 -12.12
CA ASN A 139 -17.84 -10.37 -13.10
C ASN A 139 -18.42 -8.98 -13.46
N PHE A 140 -18.07 -7.93 -12.71
CA PHE A 140 -18.42 -6.54 -13.04
C PHE A 140 -17.51 -5.93 -14.11
N ILE A 141 -16.44 -6.61 -14.52
CA ILE A 141 -15.61 -6.21 -15.66
C ILE A 141 -16.36 -6.58 -16.94
N GLN A 142 -16.65 -5.59 -17.77
CA GLN A 142 -17.24 -5.80 -19.10
C GLN A 142 -16.27 -6.58 -19.99
N LYS A 143 -16.81 -7.49 -20.82
CA LYS A 143 -15.99 -8.36 -21.68
C LYS A 143 -15.11 -7.55 -22.63
N GLU A 144 -15.64 -6.49 -23.20
CA GLU A 144 -14.93 -5.61 -24.14
C GLU A 144 -13.73 -4.91 -23.45
N HIS A 145 -13.87 -4.56 -22.17
CA HIS A 145 -12.78 -4.01 -21.38
C HIS A 145 -11.75 -5.06 -21.01
N TRP A 146 -12.19 -6.29 -20.74
CA TRP A 146 -11.31 -7.42 -20.47
C TRP A 146 -10.46 -7.77 -21.70
N ASP A 147 -11.07 -7.92 -22.87
CA ASP A 147 -10.39 -8.27 -24.12
C ASP A 147 -9.30 -7.24 -24.46
N LYS A 148 -9.63 -5.93 -24.39
CA LYS A 148 -8.66 -4.84 -24.57
C LYS A 148 -7.52 -4.90 -23.53
N PHE A 149 -7.85 -5.21 -22.28
CA PHE A 149 -6.87 -5.32 -21.22
C PHE A 149 -5.93 -6.51 -21.45
N VAL A 150 -6.44 -7.69 -21.79
CA VAL A 150 -5.63 -8.87 -22.12
C VAL A 150 -4.69 -8.56 -23.27
N ALA A 151 -5.21 -8.01 -24.38
CA ALA A 151 -4.38 -7.61 -25.54
C ALA A 151 -3.22 -6.68 -25.13
N SER A 152 -3.49 -5.69 -24.27
CA SER A 152 -2.46 -4.78 -23.76
C SER A 152 -1.41 -5.45 -22.85
N ARG A 153 -1.74 -6.59 -22.25
CA ARG A 153 -0.88 -7.31 -21.30
C ARG A 153 -0.10 -8.43 -21.95
N VAL A 154 -0.55 -8.94 -23.09
CA VAL A 154 0.19 -9.95 -23.86
C VAL A 154 1.19 -9.33 -24.85
N SER A 155 1.11 -8.02 -25.10
CA SER A 155 2.02 -7.35 -26.02
C SER A 155 3.49 -7.40 -25.56
N ASP A 156 4.40 -7.50 -26.53
CA ASP A 156 5.84 -7.53 -26.29
C ASP A 156 6.34 -6.29 -25.54
N GLU A 157 5.80 -5.12 -25.88
CA GLU A 157 6.12 -3.86 -25.20
C GLU A 157 5.81 -3.95 -23.70
N PHE A 158 4.64 -4.48 -23.34
CA PHE A 158 4.28 -4.63 -21.94
C PHE A 158 5.17 -5.67 -21.23
N GLN A 159 5.50 -6.77 -21.89
CA GLN A 159 6.37 -7.81 -21.32
C GLN A 159 7.79 -7.28 -21.06
N ALA A 160 8.35 -6.51 -22.00
CA ALA A 160 9.64 -5.85 -21.83
C ALA A 160 9.62 -4.87 -20.65
N LEU A 161 8.60 -4.00 -20.59
CA LEU A 161 8.42 -3.06 -19.48
C LEU A 161 8.26 -3.79 -18.14
N ARG A 162 7.48 -4.87 -18.11
CA ARG A 162 7.28 -5.70 -16.91
C ARG A 162 8.61 -6.26 -16.40
N LYS A 163 9.43 -6.84 -17.27
CA LYS A 163 10.73 -7.41 -16.92
C LYS A 163 11.66 -6.35 -16.31
N LEU A 164 11.78 -5.19 -16.96
CA LEU A 164 12.57 -4.07 -16.44
C LEU A 164 12.12 -3.62 -15.04
N GLN A 165 10.80 -3.59 -14.79
CA GLN A 165 10.27 -3.21 -13.49
C GLN A 165 10.48 -4.30 -12.42
N GLN A 166 10.54 -5.58 -12.81
CA GLN A 166 10.91 -6.67 -11.90
C GLN A 166 12.37 -6.54 -11.48
N GLU A 167 13.30 -6.32 -12.43
CA GLU A 167 14.73 -6.11 -12.15
C GLU A 167 14.95 -4.91 -11.21
N ARG A 168 14.18 -3.82 -11.39
CA ARG A 168 14.21 -2.68 -10.47
C ARG A 168 13.69 -3.03 -9.07
N ARG A 169 12.65 -3.87 -8.98
CA ARG A 169 12.10 -4.31 -7.70
C ARG A 169 13.07 -5.21 -6.94
N ASP A 170 13.84 -6.02 -7.65
CA ASP A 170 14.82 -6.95 -7.03
C ASP A 170 15.94 -6.22 -6.28
N LYS A 171 16.22 -4.96 -6.65
CA LYS A 171 17.13 -4.07 -5.91
C LYS A 171 16.59 -3.63 -4.54
N HIS A 172 15.29 -3.80 -4.27
CA HIS A 172 14.67 -3.45 -3.00
C HIS A 172 14.80 -4.59 -1.97
N ILE A 173 15.92 -4.60 -1.26
CA ILE A 173 16.32 -5.67 -0.35
C ILE A 173 15.77 -5.54 1.09
N TYR A 174 15.42 -4.33 1.53
CA TYR A 174 14.95 -4.07 2.90
C TYR A 174 13.41 -4.07 3.00
N ASN A 175 12.79 -5.22 2.76
CA ASN A 175 11.34 -5.36 2.77
C ASN A 175 10.76 -5.23 4.18
N HIS A 176 9.81 -4.30 4.37
CA HIS A 176 9.05 -4.22 5.61
C HIS A 176 8.00 -5.33 5.68
N ARG A 177 7.65 -5.73 6.91
CA ARG A 177 6.68 -6.78 7.25
C ARG A 177 5.39 -6.24 7.87
N LEU A 178 5.19 -4.92 7.79
CA LEU A 178 4.00 -4.24 8.28
C LEU A 178 2.72 -4.77 7.62
N GLY A 179 1.72 -5.00 8.45
CA GLY A 179 0.37 -5.32 8.02
C GLY A 179 -0.43 -4.09 7.59
N ARG A 180 -1.75 -4.26 7.54
CA ARG A 180 -2.69 -3.25 7.07
C ARG A 180 -2.63 -1.90 7.81
N GLN A 181 -2.31 -1.92 9.10
CA GLN A 181 -2.24 -0.69 9.91
C GLN A 181 -0.98 0.14 9.63
N GLY A 182 -0.01 -0.41 8.88
CA GLY A 182 1.21 0.29 8.49
C GLY A 182 2.04 0.77 9.67
N TYR A 183 2.76 1.87 9.48
CA TYR A 183 3.61 2.46 10.51
C TYR A 183 2.80 3.08 11.65
N VAL A 184 1.61 3.63 11.39
CA VAL A 184 0.77 4.22 12.44
C VAL A 184 0.34 3.15 13.44
N GLY A 185 -0.09 1.97 12.96
CA GLY A 185 -0.41 0.86 13.86
C GLY A 185 0.81 0.23 14.53
N LEU A 186 1.99 0.30 13.91
CA LEU A 186 3.23 -0.14 14.55
C LEU A 186 3.60 0.80 15.71
N GLU A 187 3.55 2.11 15.47
CA GLU A 187 3.86 3.14 16.47
C GLU A 187 2.95 2.99 17.69
N LEU A 188 1.64 2.83 17.49
CA LEU A 188 0.67 2.59 18.57
C LEU A 188 1.00 1.32 19.38
N LYS A 189 1.40 0.24 18.72
CA LYS A 189 1.76 -1.01 19.41
C LYS A 189 3.01 -0.87 20.24
N ILE A 190 4.04 -0.21 19.72
CA ILE A 190 5.29 0.00 20.46
C ILE A 190 5.03 0.89 21.68
N LYS A 191 4.21 1.94 21.55
CA LYS A 191 3.84 2.79 22.69
C LYS A 191 3.10 2.02 23.78
N ASP A 192 2.15 1.18 23.40
CA ASP A 192 1.44 0.28 24.32
C ASP A 192 2.40 -0.70 25.02
N GLU A 193 3.32 -1.32 24.27
CA GLU A 193 4.36 -2.21 24.81
C GLU A 193 5.29 -1.51 25.83
N LEU A 194 5.60 -0.23 25.61
CA LEU A 194 6.52 0.55 26.45
C LEU A 194 5.81 1.28 27.61
N GLY A 195 4.47 1.26 27.66
CA GLY A 195 3.70 2.12 28.57
C GLY A 195 3.96 3.61 28.33
N SER A 196 4.37 3.98 27.12
CA SER A 196 4.67 5.35 26.73
C SER A 196 3.41 6.14 26.48
N SER A 197 3.49 7.45 26.72
CA SER A 197 2.40 8.37 26.42
C SER A 197 2.26 8.58 24.91
N ASP A 198 1.10 9.06 24.49
CA ASP A 198 0.88 9.48 23.10
C ASP A 198 1.81 10.63 22.68
N ASP A 199 2.41 11.35 23.63
CA ASP A 199 3.32 12.46 23.41
C ASP A 199 4.77 12.03 23.15
N ASP A 200 5.13 10.79 23.51
CA ASP A 200 6.49 10.30 23.31
C ASP A 200 6.76 10.03 21.83
N GLU A 201 7.71 10.74 21.24
CA GLU A 201 8.10 10.51 19.85
C GLU A 201 9.06 9.33 19.75
N LEU A 202 8.64 8.30 19.02
CA LEU A 202 9.51 7.18 18.68
C LEU A 202 10.45 7.57 17.56
N ASP A 203 11.74 7.30 17.77
CA ASP A 203 12.76 7.52 16.75
C ASP A 203 12.46 6.68 15.48
N ARG A 204 12.60 7.31 14.31
CA ARG A 204 12.25 6.64 13.05
C ARG A 204 13.17 5.47 12.71
N SER A 205 14.38 5.41 13.26
CA SER A 205 15.26 4.25 13.11
C SER A 205 14.70 3.03 13.85
N GLU A 206 14.11 3.23 15.04
CA GLU A 206 13.45 2.17 15.80
C GLU A 206 12.18 1.69 15.08
N LEU A 207 11.35 2.61 14.57
CA LEU A 207 10.21 2.24 13.73
C LEU A 207 10.65 1.47 12.48
N TRP A 208 11.74 1.89 11.83
CA TRP A 208 12.27 1.21 10.65
C TRP A 208 12.76 -0.21 10.95
N LYS A 209 13.43 -0.41 12.09
CA LYS A 209 13.87 -1.71 12.58
C LYS A 209 12.65 -2.59 12.86
N ARG A 210 11.75 -2.17 13.75
CA ARG A 210 10.60 -2.96 14.17
C ARG A 210 9.67 -3.32 13.01
N ALA A 211 9.58 -2.44 12.00
CA ALA A 211 8.85 -2.72 10.76
C ALA A 211 9.43 -3.87 9.91
N ARG A 212 10.67 -4.29 10.13
CA ARG A 212 11.37 -5.34 9.36
C ARG A 212 11.68 -6.60 10.16
N GLN A 213 11.39 -6.58 11.45
CA GLN A 213 11.60 -7.73 12.31
C GLN A 213 10.64 -8.87 11.96
N MET A 214 11.16 -10.08 11.94
CA MET A 214 10.39 -11.31 11.78
C MET A 214 9.68 -11.67 13.08
N THR A 215 8.71 -12.59 12.99
CA THR A 215 7.94 -13.06 14.16
C THR A 215 8.79 -13.79 15.20
N ASN A 216 9.93 -14.36 14.80
CA ASN A 216 10.92 -14.98 15.69
C ASN A 216 11.92 -13.96 16.28
N GLY A 217 11.73 -12.66 16.03
CA GLY A 217 12.62 -11.60 16.50
C GLY A 217 13.85 -11.33 15.63
N LEU A 218 14.10 -12.14 14.59
CA LEU A 218 15.26 -12.01 13.71
C LEU A 218 15.02 -11.05 12.55
N PHE A 219 16.10 -10.74 11.82
CA PHE A 219 16.06 -9.92 10.60
C PHE A 219 16.59 -10.71 9.39
N ASP A 220 16.20 -10.29 8.18
CA ASP A 220 16.83 -10.81 6.97
C ASP A 220 18.34 -10.46 6.99
N PRO A 221 19.25 -11.31 6.47
CA PRO A 221 20.69 -11.08 6.57
C PRO A 221 21.15 -9.70 6.10
N ALA A 222 20.61 -9.23 4.97
CA ALA A 222 20.91 -7.89 4.46
C ALA A 222 20.39 -6.77 5.40
N THR A 223 19.25 -6.99 6.05
CA THR A 223 18.67 -6.02 7.00
C THR A 223 19.44 -6.01 8.31
N GLN A 224 19.96 -7.15 8.77
CA GLN A 224 20.71 -7.28 10.02
C GLN A 224 21.91 -6.31 10.08
N ALA A 225 22.70 -6.21 9.00
CA ALA A 225 23.84 -5.29 8.95
C ALA A 225 23.44 -3.81 9.16
N ILE A 226 22.25 -3.41 8.69
CA ILE A 226 21.72 -2.07 8.92
C ILE A 226 21.22 -1.90 10.35
N VAL A 227 20.59 -2.94 10.92
CA VAL A 227 20.15 -2.96 12.32
C VAL A 227 21.34 -2.78 13.26
N ASP A 228 22.41 -3.54 13.05
CA ASP A 228 23.62 -3.48 13.88
C ASP A 228 24.24 -2.07 13.84
N LYS A 229 24.27 -1.45 12.65
CA LYS A 229 24.75 -0.07 12.47
C LYS A 229 23.85 0.96 13.15
N ILE A 230 22.52 0.77 13.11
CA ILE A 230 21.58 1.62 13.86
C ILE A 230 21.86 1.51 15.37
N ASP A 231 22.07 0.30 15.88
CA ASP A 231 22.31 0.07 17.30
C ASP A 231 23.65 0.67 17.77
N GLU A 232 24.69 0.56 16.94
CA GLU A 232 25.99 1.19 17.18
C GLU A 232 25.88 2.72 17.24
N LEU A 233 25.28 3.34 16.21
CA LEU A 233 25.10 4.80 16.15
C LEU A 233 24.19 5.30 17.27
N THR A 234 23.15 4.55 17.63
CA THR A 234 22.28 4.88 18.76
C THR A 234 23.05 4.86 20.07
N LYS A 235 23.96 3.90 20.26
CA LYS A 235 24.83 3.84 21.45
C LYS A 235 25.80 5.02 21.49
N GLN A 236 26.45 5.35 20.36
CA GLN A 236 27.36 6.50 20.27
C GLN A 236 26.62 7.83 20.54
N SER A 237 25.41 7.99 20.01
CA SER A 237 24.54 9.14 20.27
C SER A 237 24.26 9.31 21.77
N LYS A 238 23.86 8.23 22.46
CA LYS A 238 23.59 8.23 23.91
C LYS A 238 24.83 8.57 24.75
N LEU A 239 26.02 8.23 24.25
CA LEU A 239 27.30 8.57 24.89
C LEU A 239 27.78 9.99 24.59
N GLY A 240 27.04 10.77 23.79
CA GLY A 240 27.42 12.12 23.38
C GLY A 240 28.61 12.16 22.41
N LEU A 241 28.90 11.03 21.76
CA LEU A 241 30.05 10.87 20.85
C LEU A 241 29.73 11.27 19.40
N LEU A 242 28.47 11.60 19.10
CA LEU A 242 28.06 12.10 17.79
C LEU A 242 27.84 13.60 17.87
N ASP A 243 28.39 14.33 16.89
CA ASP A 243 28.04 15.73 16.67
C ASP A 243 26.52 15.88 16.52
N LYS A 244 25.98 17.04 16.93
CA LYS A 244 24.55 17.34 16.79
C LYS A 244 24.10 17.02 15.36
N ILE A 245 23.18 16.08 15.24
CA ILE A 245 22.56 15.68 13.98
C ILE A 245 21.92 16.92 13.35
N VAL A 246 22.44 17.37 12.21
CA VAL A 246 21.89 18.52 11.46
C VAL A 246 21.05 18.01 10.29
N GLY A 247 19.76 18.38 10.29
CA GLY A 247 18.84 18.12 9.16
C GLY A 247 18.58 16.63 8.91
N ASP A 248 18.66 16.20 7.65
CA ASP A 248 18.28 14.86 7.20
C ASP A 248 19.32 13.76 7.52
N GLN A 249 20.42 14.06 8.21
CA GLN A 249 21.52 13.14 8.52
C GLN A 249 21.34 12.39 9.84
N ASP A 250 20.12 11.92 10.11
CA ASP A 250 19.85 11.15 11.32
C ASP A 250 20.44 9.73 11.29
N ILE A 251 20.31 9.01 12.42
CA ILE A 251 20.81 7.64 12.59
C ILE A 251 20.36 6.72 11.46
N LEU A 252 19.09 6.81 11.06
CA LEU A 252 18.57 5.95 10.00
C LEU A 252 19.21 6.26 8.65
N THR A 253 19.38 7.54 8.30
CA THR A 253 19.97 7.96 7.03
C THR A 253 21.45 7.59 6.96
N GLN A 254 22.19 7.82 8.04
CA GLN A 254 23.59 7.41 8.15
C GLN A 254 23.75 5.88 8.05
N SER A 255 22.84 5.13 8.68
CA SER A 255 22.86 3.67 8.65
C SER A 255 22.63 3.14 7.23
N LEU A 256 21.65 3.69 6.53
CA LEU A 256 21.31 3.31 5.16
C LEU A 256 22.31 3.80 4.10
N GLY A 257 23.16 4.78 4.43
CA GLY A 257 24.20 5.30 3.52
C GLY A 257 23.67 5.99 2.27
N THR A 258 22.38 6.36 2.25
CA THR A 258 21.72 7.02 1.11
C THR A 258 20.89 8.20 1.60
N PRO A 259 20.94 9.35 0.92
CA PRO A 259 20.17 10.52 1.30
C PRO A 259 18.66 10.23 1.23
N GLU A 260 17.90 10.96 2.04
CA GLU A 260 16.43 10.89 2.01
C GLU A 260 15.91 11.42 0.66
N HIS A 261 14.85 10.80 0.14
CA HIS A 261 14.21 11.31 -1.07
C HIS A 261 13.32 12.50 -0.73
N CYS A 262 13.33 13.53 -1.59
CA CYS A 262 12.49 14.71 -1.38
C CYS A 262 11.00 14.34 -1.31
N GLY A 263 10.27 15.00 -0.39
CA GLY A 263 8.82 14.85 -0.25
C GLY A 263 8.34 13.57 0.46
N ARG A 264 9.24 12.76 1.04
CA ARG A 264 8.86 11.61 1.87
C ARG A 264 9.86 11.36 2.98
N VAL A 265 9.39 10.77 4.08
CA VAL A 265 10.22 10.35 5.21
C VAL A 265 10.18 8.82 5.35
N ARG A 266 11.34 8.16 5.35
CA ARG A 266 11.51 6.73 5.62
C ARG A 266 11.13 6.41 7.08
N GLY A 267 10.61 5.22 7.31
CA GLY A 267 10.34 4.71 8.67
C GLY A 267 9.10 5.26 9.38
N VAL A 268 8.27 6.11 8.73
CA VAL A 268 7.13 6.78 9.41
C VAL A 268 5.79 6.70 8.69
N GLY A 269 5.73 5.95 7.58
CA GLY A 269 4.48 5.73 6.83
C GLY A 269 4.20 6.72 5.71
N LYS A 270 2.91 6.87 5.37
CA LYS A 270 2.44 7.79 4.33
C LYS A 270 1.99 9.11 4.98
N PHE A 271 1.90 10.17 4.18
CA PHE A 271 1.40 11.50 4.58
C PHE A 271 2.30 12.27 5.55
N VAL A 272 3.51 11.78 5.82
CA VAL A 272 4.54 12.52 6.56
C VAL A 272 5.56 13.06 5.56
N THR A 273 5.80 14.36 5.62
CA THR A 273 6.83 15.05 4.83
C THR A 273 7.75 15.82 5.77
N PRO A 274 9.02 16.07 5.39
CA PRO A 274 9.97 16.82 6.21
C PRO A 274 9.46 18.23 6.60
N THR A 275 8.53 18.79 5.83
CA THR A 275 8.06 20.17 5.93
C THR A 275 6.80 20.37 6.80
N ILE A 276 6.28 19.36 7.52
CA ILE A 276 5.12 19.58 8.41
C ILE A 276 5.66 20.06 9.77
N PRO A 277 5.43 21.34 10.15
CA PRO A 277 5.68 21.77 11.51
C PRO A 277 4.67 21.09 12.43
N HIS A 278 5.11 20.70 13.62
CA HIS A 278 4.23 20.35 14.73
C HIS A 278 3.38 21.57 15.10
N SER A 279 2.20 21.74 14.51
CA SER A 279 1.23 22.72 15.00
C SER A 279 -0.20 22.45 14.53
N SER A 280 -1.04 22.20 15.53
CA SER A 280 -2.47 22.54 15.63
C SER A 280 -3.49 21.60 14.98
N SER A 281 -4.12 20.78 15.84
CA SER A 281 -5.43 20.17 15.62
C SER A 281 -6.47 21.20 15.17
N PRO A 282 -7.44 20.85 14.31
CA PRO A 282 -8.55 21.73 13.97
C PRO A 282 -9.46 21.90 15.19
N SER A 283 -9.77 23.15 15.52
CA SER A 283 -10.87 23.56 16.39
C SER A 283 -12.22 23.14 15.82
#